data_AF-A0AAX2IYA0-F1
#
_entry.id   AF-A0AAX2IYA0-F1
#
_cell.length_a   1.000
_cell.length_b   1.000
_cell.length_c   1.000
_cell.angle_alpha   90.00
_cell.angle_beta   90.00
_cell.angle_gamma   90.00
#
_symmetry.space_group_name_H-M   'P 1'
#
loop_
_entity.id
_entity.type
_entity.pdbx_description
1 polymer ?
#
loop_
_entity_poly.entity_id
_entity_poly.type
_entity_poly.pdbx_seq_one_letter_code
_entity_poly.pdbx_strand_id
1 'polypeptide(L)'
;MSTSESELRKSMQQYGKQEFNESQQIKILNLLLEDAKKQLSIEHEIYQLIENYQLKLSDENNLSQAIQLVNKFIIELESKDKDGSTVNYLKQHGLYRILYRNPRLLGQELPQDDVLHKLLRYGFFGVGISAVMILLFISTAFFTAPFWLTAITTGLFVGASAYLSGILYGVVNDIFATHANLPYFLLGHQSQQTSLLRTNDKVAQGIAWGVAATFGPVVLATLLFTVAATITAFFVPMATFLLPAMMIAMPLIAVGAEFYARKKAREYIDAEENFYWIGSNDYQRTGLNYMCPTNEERAAWYANSDRNLFGFTKVPLIGLGALVGLIVLSGISMFLPPVLFVSPVIAIAIPAAFASVTCAALTAGGIYMHINRNTQLDDRYRLEFERDEIESGLYLDEDMEYIIKIAKTYSQKDLTVEPQQEVINAENYSFLFDKKPKQTTPNTKQEEFQAARLLNHTGT
;
A
#
# COMPACT_ATOMS: atom_id res chain seq x y z
N MET A 1 -21.06 -9.20 -23.89
CA MET A 1 -21.57 -9.73 -22.61
C MET A 1 -20.49 -9.48 -21.57
N SER A 2 -20.79 -8.73 -20.51
CA SER A 2 -19.87 -8.54 -19.39
C SER A 2 -19.88 -9.79 -18.52
N THR A 3 -18.73 -10.45 -18.38
CA THR A 3 -18.54 -11.58 -17.44
C THR A 3 -18.84 -11.11 -16.02
N SER A 4 -19.62 -11.87 -15.26
CA SER A 4 -19.91 -11.52 -13.86
C SER A 4 -18.64 -11.62 -13.00
N GLU A 5 -18.53 -10.81 -11.95
CA GLU A 5 -17.40 -10.88 -11.00
C GLU A 5 -17.25 -12.28 -10.40
N SER A 6 -18.37 -12.97 -10.14
CA SER A 6 -18.37 -14.36 -9.66
C SER A 6 -17.78 -15.36 -10.66
N GLU A 7 -18.02 -15.18 -11.96
CA GLU A 7 -17.44 -16.04 -13.00
C GLU A 7 -15.95 -15.75 -13.20
N LEU A 8 -15.55 -14.47 -13.11
CA LEU A 8 -14.14 -14.07 -13.12
C LEU A 8 -13.41 -14.68 -11.93
N ARG A 9 -13.96 -14.56 -10.71
CA ARG A 9 -13.40 -15.17 -9.49
C ARG A 9 -13.18 -16.68 -9.66
N LYS A 10 -14.20 -17.42 -10.13
CA LYS A 10 -14.08 -18.87 -10.36
C LYS A 10 -13.02 -19.21 -11.40
N SER A 11 -12.93 -18.45 -12.48
CA SER A 11 -11.91 -18.65 -13.52
C SER A 11 -10.50 -18.41 -12.97
N MET A 12 -10.32 -17.36 -12.17
CA MET A 12 -9.05 -17.02 -11.54
C MET A 12 -8.59 -18.08 -10.53
N GLN A 13 -9.54 -18.68 -9.78
CA GLN A 13 -9.25 -19.74 -8.84
C GLN A 13 -8.65 -20.99 -9.51
N GLN A 14 -8.99 -21.21 -10.78
CA GLN A 14 -8.54 -22.37 -11.57
C GLN A 14 -7.34 -22.06 -12.47
N TYR A 15 -7.09 -20.78 -12.77
CA TYR A 15 -6.07 -20.38 -13.74
C TYR A 15 -4.64 -20.55 -13.18
N GLY A 16 -3.76 -21.18 -13.95
CA GLY A 16 -2.34 -21.34 -13.61
C GLY A 16 -2.03 -22.33 -12.48
N LYS A 17 -3.06 -22.90 -11.85
CA LYS A 17 -2.94 -23.90 -10.78
C LYS A 17 -3.02 -25.30 -11.35
N GLN A 18 -2.07 -26.14 -10.95
CA GLN A 18 -2.15 -27.57 -11.19
C GLN A 18 -2.77 -28.28 -9.97
N GLU A 19 -3.50 -29.37 -10.20
CA GLU A 19 -4.10 -30.19 -9.15
C GLU A 19 -3.02 -30.95 -8.38
N PHE A 20 -2.37 -30.25 -7.44
CA PHE A 20 -1.49 -30.84 -6.43
C PHE A 20 -2.17 -30.79 -5.07
N ASN A 21 -2.03 -31.85 -4.27
CA ASN A 21 -2.46 -31.80 -2.88
C ASN A 21 -1.51 -30.91 -2.05
N GLU A 22 -1.96 -30.47 -0.86
CA GLU A 22 -1.18 -29.54 -0.02
C GLU A 22 0.22 -30.06 0.29
N SER A 23 0.36 -31.35 0.62
CA SER A 23 1.66 -31.97 0.91
C SER A 23 2.63 -31.90 -0.27
N GLN A 24 2.15 -32.12 -1.50
CA GLN A 24 2.96 -31.99 -2.71
C GLN A 24 3.42 -30.56 -2.93
N GLN A 25 2.56 -29.58 -2.67
CA GLN A 25 2.89 -28.16 -2.80
C GLN A 25 3.92 -27.72 -1.76
N ILE A 26 3.81 -28.20 -0.51
CA ILE A 26 4.83 -27.96 0.54
C ILE A 26 6.18 -28.57 0.13
N LYS A 27 6.18 -29.78 -0.46
CA LYS A 27 7.41 -30.40 -1.00
C LYS A 27 8.05 -29.56 -2.10
N ILE A 28 7.25 -28.97 -2.99
CA ILE A 28 7.76 -28.06 -4.03
C ILE A 28 8.47 -26.85 -3.40
N LEU A 29 7.88 -26.24 -2.36
CA LEU A 29 8.52 -25.15 -1.63
C LEU A 29 9.87 -25.58 -1.02
N ASN A 30 9.92 -26.76 -0.39
CA ASN A 30 11.17 -27.29 0.16
C ASN A 30 12.24 -27.55 -0.90
N LEU A 31 11.86 -28.03 -2.09
CA LEU A 31 12.79 -28.26 -3.21
C LEU A 31 13.37 -26.95 -3.75
N LEU A 32 12.55 -25.90 -3.87
CA LEU A 32 13.01 -24.58 -4.29
C LEU A 32 14.04 -24.01 -3.30
N LEU A 33 13.79 -24.18 -2.01
CA LEU A 33 14.72 -23.80 -0.96
C LEU A 33 15.99 -24.65 -0.98
N GLU A 34 15.89 -25.96 -1.24
CA GLU A 34 17.05 -26.84 -1.33
C GLU A 34 17.97 -26.44 -2.49
N ASP A 35 17.39 -26.11 -3.65
CA ASP A 35 18.17 -25.68 -4.81
C ASP A 35 18.97 -24.40 -4.54
N ALA A 36 18.34 -23.43 -3.89
CA ALA A 36 19.01 -22.20 -3.46
C ALA A 36 20.08 -22.48 -2.40
N LYS A 37 19.80 -23.36 -1.42
CA LYS A 37 20.74 -23.75 -0.37
C LYS A 37 22.02 -24.37 -0.95
N LYS A 38 21.91 -25.18 -2.01
CA LYS A 38 23.07 -25.82 -2.66
C LYS A 38 23.97 -24.86 -3.44
N GLN A 39 23.53 -23.63 -3.70
CA GLN A 39 24.39 -22.59 -4.28
C GLN A 39 25.33 -21.93 -3.25
N LEU A 40 25.12 -22.20 -1.96
CA LEU A 40 25.81 -21.56 -0.85
C LEU A 40 26.80 -22.53 -0.19
N SER A 41 27.84 -21.97 0.45
CA SER A 41 28.70 -22.75 1.33
C SER A 41 27.95 -23.08 2.64
N ILE A 42 28.27 -24.22 3.25
CA ILE A 42 27.62 -24.68 4.50
C ILE A 42 27.83 -23.67 5.64
N GLU A 43 28.97 -22.97 5.64
CA GLU A 43 29.30 -21.95 6.64
C GLU A 43 28.57 -20.61 6.41
N HIS A 44 27.84 -20.47 5.30
CA HIS A 44 27.15 -19.23 4.96
C HIS A 44 25.94 -19.00 5.87
N GLU A 45 25.75 -17.77 6.36
CA GLU A 45 24.61 -17.43 7.23
C GLU A 45 23.25 -17.75 6.58
N ILE A 46 23.15 -17.47 5.27
CA ILE A 46 21.93 -17.77 4.48
C ILE A 46 21.70 -19.28 4.34
N TYR A 47 22.76 -20.11 4.31
CA TYR A 47 22.61 -21.56 4.28
C TYR A 47 21.85 -22.03 5.52
N GLN A 48 22.30 -21.58 6.70
CA GLN A 48 21.66 -21.90 7.98
C GLN A 48 20.25 -21.35 8.08
N LEU A 49 20.00 -20.15 7.52
CA LEU A 49 18.66 -19.59 7.42
C LEU A 49 17.73 -20.51 6.63
N ILE A 50 18.15 -20.94 5.44
CA ILE A 50 17.34 -21.83 4.59
C ILE A 50 17.10 -23.16 5.31
N GLU A 51 18.12 -23.75 5.92
CA GLU A 51 18.01 -25.02 6.65
C GLU A 51 16.98 -24.94 7.80
N ASN A 52 17.03 -23.87 8.60
CA ASN A 52 16.07 -23.64 9.68
C ASN A 52 14.62 -23.53 9.18
N TYR A 53 14.40 -22.89 8.03
CA TYR A 53 13.06 -22.77 7.44
C TYR A 53 12.59 -24.06 6.78
N GLN A 54 13.48 -24.83 6.15
CA GLN A 54 13.15 -26.15 5.60
C GLN A 54 12.74 -27.14 6.69
N LEU A 55 13.39 -27.11 7.86
CA LEU A 55 12.98 -27.91 9.02
C LEU A 55 11.55 -27.56 9.44
N LYS A 56 11.26 -26.27 9.65
CA LYS A 56 9.91 -25.80 10.00
C LYS A 56 8.85 -26.15 8.96
N LEU A 57 9.19 -26.07 7.67
CA LEU A 57 8.31 -26.43 6.56
C LEU A 57 8.04 -27.93 6.49
N SER A 58 9.00 -28.76 6.91
CA SER A 58 8.86 -30.21 6.90
C SER A 58 7.88 -30.73 7.96
N ASP A 59 7.70 -29.97 9.05
CA ASP A 59 6.74 -30.25 10.12
C ASP A 59 5.32 -29.73 9.80
N GLU A 60 5.17 -28.93 8.74
CA GLU A 60 3.91 -28.27 8.39
C GLU A 60 3.05 -29.14 7.45
N ASN A 61 1.76 -29.23 7.76
CA ASN A 61 0.79 -29.98 6.96
C ASN A 61 -0.22 -29.07 6.24
N ASN A 62 -0.28 -27.80 6.63
CA ASN A 62 -1.19 -26.81 6.07
C ASN A 62 -0.44 -25.88 5.11
N LEU A 63 -0.84 -25.87 3.84
CA LEU A 63 -0.18 -25.07 2.81
C LEU A 63 -0.23 -23.55 3.08
N SER A 64 -1.30 -23.05 3.71
CA SER A 64 -1.40 -21.64 4.09
C SER A 64 -0.33 -21.26 5.11
N GLN A 65 -0.09 -22.11 6.10
CA GLN A 65 0.95 -21.91 7.10
C GLN A 65 2.36 -22.03 6.49
N ALA A 66 2.55 -22.99 5.57
CA ALA A 66 3.79 -23.12 4.82
C ALA A 66 4.12 -21.87 3.99
N ILE A 67 3.14 -21.27 3.31
CA ILE A 67 3.33 -20.01 2.58
C ILE A 67 3.69 -18.85 3.52
N GLN A 68 3.06 -18.77 4.69
CA GLN A 68 3.42 -17.75 5.69
C GLN A 68 4.89 -17.92 6.16
N LEU A 69 5.33 -19.16 6.36
CA LEU A 69 6.73 -19.47 6.69
C LEU A 69 7.68 -19.07 5.57
N VAL A 70 7.35 -19.38 4.30
CA VAL A 70 8.17 -18.97 3.15
C VAL A 70 8.20 -17.46 2.97
N ASN A 71 7.08 -16.76 3.18
CA ASN A 71 7.06 -15.30 3.16
C ASN A 71 8.00 -14.71 4.22
N LYS A 72 7.96 -15.27 5.44
CA LYS A 72 8.85 -14.87 6.53
C LYS A 72 10.32 -15.10 6.17
N PHE A 73 10.63 -16.26 5.58
CA PHE A 73 11.95 -16.56 5.04
C PHE A 73 12.39 -15.54 4.00
N ILE A 74 11.54 -15.21 3.02
CA ILE A 74 11.86 -14.26 1.95
C ILE A 74 12.22 -12.89 2.53
N ILE A 75 11.48 -12.41 3.54
CA ILE A 75 11.73 -11.11 4.15
C ILE A 75 13.04 -11.11 4.95
N GLU A 76 13.28 -12.16 5.76
CA GLU A 76 14.54 -12.31 6.47
C GLU A 76 15.73 -12.44 5.49
N LEU A 77 15.54 -13.14 4.37
CA LEU A 77 16.52 -13.25 3.30
C LEU A 77 16.81 -11.88 2.67
N GLU A 78 15.79 -11.10 2.30
CA GLU A 78 15.96 -9.75 1.74
C GLU A 78 16.69 -8.80 2.70
N SER A 79 16.59 -9.03 4.02
CA SER A 79 17.32 -8.24 5.03
C SER A 79 18.79 -8.67 5.20
N LYS A 80 19.10 -9.96 5.02
CA LYS A 80 20.43 -10.56 5.30
C LYS A 80 21.30 -10.69 4.05
N ASP A 81 20.71 -10.90 2.87
CA ASP A 81 21.38 -11.08 1.58
C ASP A 81 21.82 -9.73 1.00
N LYS A 82 22.86 -9.13 1.61
CA LYS A 82 23.33 -7.76 1.29
C LYS A 82 23.78 -7.57 -0.16
N ASP A 83 24.32 -8.61 -0.78
CA ASP A 83 24.72 -8.67 -2.19
C ASP A 83 23.56 -9.06 -3.12
N GLY A 84 22.43 -9.50 -2.56
CA GLY A 84 21.21 -9.86 -3.28
C GLY A 84 21.37 -11.09 -4.16
N SER A 85 22.45 -11.85 -4.04
CA SER A 85 22.77 -12.96 -4.94
C SER A 85 21.75 -14.09 -4.81
N THR A 86 21.39 -14.46 -3.58
CA THR A 86 20.43 -15.53 -3.29
C THR A 86 18.99 -15.11 -3.60
N VAL A 87 18.62 -13.87 -3.25
CA VAL A 87 17.30 -13.29 -3.57
C VAL A 87 17.11 -13.22 -5.08
N ASN A 88 18.11 -12.74 -5.82
CA ASN A 88 18.04 -12.66 -7.28
C ASN A 88 17.97 -14.05 -7.91
N TYR A 89 18.71 -15.03 -7.37
CA TYR A 89 18.62 -16.42 -7.80
C TYR A 89 17.20 -16.97 -7.67
N LEU A 90 16.56 -16.80 -6.50
CA LEU A 90 15.18 -17.23 -6.28
C LEU A 90 14.17 -16.49 -7.16
N LYS A 91 14.36 -15.19 -7.39
CA LYS A 91 13.53 -14.38 -8.31
C LYS A 91 13.63 -14.89 -9.76
N GLN A 92 14.83 -15.18 -10.24
CA GLN A 92 15.06 -15.71 -11.59
C GLN A 92 14.41 -17.08 -11.78
N HIS A 93 14.52 -17.94 -10.77
CA HIS A 93 13.96 -19.29 -10.75
C HIS A 93 12.48 -19.36 -10.33
N GLY A 94 11.80 -18.21 -10.33
CA GLY A 94 10.34 -18.17 -10.29
C GLY A 94 9.70 -18.25 -8.92
N LEU A 95 10.43 -18.28 -7.80
CA LEU A 95 9.84 -18.37 -6.45
C LEU A 95 8.73 -17.34 -6.23
N TYR A 96 8.95 -16.09 -6.65
CA TYR A 96 7.98 -15.00 -6.53
C TYR A 96 6.77 -15.19 -7.47
N ARG A 97 6.98 -15.74 -8.67
CA ARG A 97 5.87 -16.06 -9.57
C ARG A 97 5.05 -17.20 -8.98
N ILE A 98 5.72 -18.23 -8.46
CA ILE A 98 5.07 -19.40 -7.87
C ILE A 98 4.19 -19.03 -6.67
N LEU A 99 4.66 -18.09 -5.83
CA LEU A 99 3.94 -17.66 -4.64
C LEU A 99 2.89 -16.57 -4.89
N TYR A 100 3.13 -15.67 -5.85
CA TYR A 100 2.39 -14.41 -5.93
C TYR A 100 1.77 -14.11 -7.30
N ARG A 101 1.98 -14.95 -8.32
CA ARG A 101 1.40 -14.75 -9.66
C ARG A 101 -0.07 -15.15 -9.72
N ASN A 102 -0.83 -14.63 -8.79
CA ASN A 102 -2.27 -14.77 -8.78
C ASN A 102 -2.84 -13.87 -9.88
N PRO A 103 -3.76 -14.36 -10.73
CA PRO A 103 -4.69 -13.48 -11.41
C PRO A 103 -5.25 -12.49 -10.39
N ARG A 104 -5.35 -11.22 -10.76
CA ARG A 104 -5.84 -10.18 -9.85
C ARG A 104 -7.18 -9.66 -10.30
N LEU A 105 -8.07 -9.53 -9.33
CA LEU A 105 -9.08 -8.50 -9.41
C LEU A 105 -8.41 -7.20 -8.99
N LEU A 106 -8.69 -6.13 -9.74
CA LEU A 106 -8.61 -4.80 -9.15
C LEU A 106 -9.53 -4.86 -7.92
N GLY A 107 -9.05 -4.50 -6.73
CA GLY A 107 -9.85 -4.56 -5.50
C GLY A 107 -11.23 -3.95 -5.67
N GLN A 108 -12.18 -4.20 -4.77
CA GLN A 108 -13.51 -3.63 -4.85
C GLN A 108 -13.41 -2.10 -4.82
N GLU A 109 -14.16 -1.46 -5.72
CA GLU A 109 -14.33 -0.02 -5.63
C GLU A 109 -15.27 0.23 -4.49
N LEU A 110 -14.79 1.03 -3.54
CA LEU A 110 -15.65 1.58 -2.52
C LEU A 110 -16.86 2.23 -3.20
N PRO A 111 -18.08 2.05 -2.65
CA PRO A 111 -19.25 2.73 -3.16
C PRO A 111 -18.96 4.23 -3.31
N GLN A 112 -19.53 4.88 -4.33
CA GLN A 112 -19.35 6.33 -4.50
C GLN A 112 -19.82 7.14 -3.27
N ASP A 113 -20.72 6.55 -2.48
CA ASP A 113 -21.23 7.14 -1.25
C ASP A 113 -20.36 6.91 0.00
N ASP A 114 -19.27 6.14 -0.14
CA ASP A 114 -18.33 5.87 0.94
C ASP A 114 -17.72 7.16 1.51
N VAL A 115 -17.55 7.17 2.82
CA VAL A 115 -17.09 8.35 3.55
C VAL A 115 -15.67 8.73 3.12
N LEU A 116 -14.75 7.78 2.97
CA LEU A 116 -13.36 8.11 2.61
C LEU A 116 -13.26 8.64 1.18
N HIS A 117 -14.04 8.08 0.24
CA HIS A 117 -14.08 8.61 -1.14
C HIS A 117 -14.60 10.06 -1.18
N LYS A 118 -15.62 10.36 -0.39
CA LYS A 118 -16.13 11.73 -0.22
C LYS A 118 -15.06 12.65 0.37
N LEU A 119 -14.41 12.24 1.45
CA LEU A 119 -13.34 13.01 2.11
C LEU A 119 -12.18 13.29 1.15
N LEU A 120 -11.73 12.29 0.38
CA LEU A 120 -10.67 12.44 -0.63
C LEU A 120 -11.05 13.47 -1.70
N ARG A 121 -12.26 13.35 -2.27
CA ARG A 121 -12.76 14.24 -3.31
C ARG A 121 -12.89 15.68 -2.81
N TYR A 122 -13.48 15.87 -1.63
CA TYR A 122 -13.61 17.20 -1.03
C TYR A 122 -12.24 17.77 -0.62
N GLY A 123 -11.31 16.91 -0.22
CA GLY A 123 -9.91 17.26 0.02
C GLY A 123 -9.27 17.97 -1.17
N PHE A 124 -9.32 17.35 -2.36
CA PHE A 124 -8.79 17.97 -3.58
C PHE A 124 -9.62 19.16 -4.07
N PHE A 125 -10.94 19.17 -3.84
CA PHE A 125 -11.77 20.34 -4.14
C PHE A 125 -11.34 21.57 -3.32
N GLY A 126 -11.00 21.38 -2.04
CA GLY A 126 -10.47 22.45 -1.20
C GLY A 126 -9.10 22.95 -1.64
N VAL A 127 -8.25 22.11 -2.26
CA VAL A 127 -7.00 22.56 -2.91
C VAL A 127 -7.32 23.50 -4.07
N GLY A 128 -8.32 23.16 -4.89
CA GLY A 128 -8.82 24.02 -5.98
C GLY A 128 -9.37 25.36 -5.48
N ILE A 129 -10.18 25.36 -4.41
CA ILE A 129 -10.66 26.61 -3.77
C ILE A 129 -9.47 27.45 -3.27
N SER A 130 -8.48 26.80 -2.65
CA SER A 130 -7.29 27.49 -2.13
C SER A 130 -6.53 28.21 -3.24
N ALA A 131 -6.41 27.62 -4.44
CA ALA A 131 -5.81 28.27 -5.60
C ALA A 131 -6.54 29.58 -5.97
N VAL A 132 -7.87 29.56 -5.96
CA VAL A 132 -8.69 30.76 -6.22
C VAL A 132 -8.46 31.83 -5.16
N MET A 133 -8.39 31.45 -3.88
CA MET A 133 -8.14 32.40 -2.78
C MET A 133 -6.75 33.04 -2.84
N ILE A 134 -5.74 32.29 -3.26
CA ILE A 134 -4.39 32.83 -3.51
C ILE A 134 -4.44 33.87 -4.62
N LEU A 135 -5.06 33.56 -5.76
CA LEU A 135 -5.20 34.50 -6.89
C LEU A 135 -5.99 35.74 -6.51
N LEU A 136 -7.06 35.58 -5.73
CA LEU A 136 -7.86 36.68 -5.22
C LEU A 136 -7.03 37.61 -4.31
N PHE A 137 -6.26 37.04 -3.38
CA PHE A 137 -5.37 37.80 -2.49
C PHE A 137 -4.34 38.61 -3.27
N ILE A 138 -3.60 37.95 -4.18
CA ILE A 138 -2.64 38.59 -5.08
C ILE A 138 -3.32 39.75 -5.81
N SER A 139 -4.48 39.50 -6.45
CA SER A 139 -5.18 40.52 -7.21
C SER A 139 -5.57 41.72 -6.34
N THR A 140 -6.14 41.49 -5.16
CA THR A 140 -6.52 42.60 -4.27
C THR A 140 -5.32 43.38 -3.72
N ALA A 141 -4.18 42.71 -3.52
CA ALA A 141 -2.96 43.33 -3.05
C ALA A 141 -2.29 44.21 -4.12
N PHE A 142 -2.39 43.83 -5.41
CA PHE A 142 -1.80 44.59 -6.53
C PHE A 142 -2.71 45.69 -7.09
N PHE A 143 -4.03 45.56 -7.01
CA PHE A 143 -4.98 46.50 -7.65
C PHE A 143 -5.63 47.52 -6.70
N THR A 144 -5.02 47.79 -5.53
CA THR A 144 -5.50 48.80 -4.56
C THR A 144 -6.99 48.65 -4.23
N ALA A 145 -7.39 47.48 -3.75
CA ALA A 145 -8.77 47.19 -3.37
C ALA A 145 -9.23 48.02 -2.15
N PRO A 146 -10.55 48.26 -1.98
CA PRO A 146 -11.09 48.85 -0.76
C PRO A 146 -10.65 48.08 0.48
N PHE A 147 -10.40 48.78 1.59
CA PHE A 147 -9.87 48.20 2.82
C PHE A 147 -10.62 46.95 3.30
N TRP A 148 -11.96 47.00 3.33
CA TRP A 148 -12.78 45.86 3.76
C TRP A 148 -12.59 44.62 2.89
N LEU A 149 -12.38 44.82 1.58
CA LEU A 149 -12.15 43.72 0.65
C LEU A 149 -10.75 43.13 0.90
N THR A 150 -9.73 43.97 1.08
CA THR A 150 -8.37 43.54 1.43
C THR A 150 -8.32 42.75 2.75
N ALA A 151 -9.09 43.15 3.76
CA ALA A 151 -9.17 42.42 5.02
C ALA A 151 -9.78 41.03 4.84
N ILE A 152 -10.89 40.93 4.08
CA ILE A 152 -11.53 39.64 3.78
C ILE A 152 -10.62 38.74 2.96
N THR A 153 -9.99 39.24 1.90
CA THR A 153 -9.11 38.43 1.04
C THR A 153 -7.84 37.99 1.78
N THR A 154 -7.31 38.81 2.69
CA THR A 154 -6.21 38.41 3.58
C THR A 154 -6.63 37.26 4.49
N GLY A 155 -7.82 37.34 5.12
CA GLY A 155 -8.34 36.26 5.95
C GLY A 155 -8.55 34.95 5.17
N LEU A 156 -9.15 35.04 3.99
CA LEU A 156 -9.33 33.90 3.08
C LEU A 156 -8.00 33.28 2.65
N PHE A 157 -6.97 34.09 2.40
CA PHE A 157 -5.62 33.63 2.06
C PHE A 157 -4.92 32.93 3.22
N VAL A 158 -5.04 33.47 4.45
CA VAL A 158 -4.54 32.80 5.66
C VAL A 158 -5.24 31.45 5.85
N GLY A 159 -6.56 31.41 5.67
CA GLY A 159 -7.35 30.19 5.67
C GLY A 159 -6.86 29.17 4.64
N ALA A 160 -6.73 29.59 3.38
CA ALA A 160 -6.20 28.75 2.30
C ALA A 160 -4.79 28.24 2.60
N SER A 161 -3.92 29.07 3.19
CA SER A 161 -2.57 28.66 3.60
C SER A 161 -2.60 27.61 4.70
N ALA A 162 -3.48 27.77 5.71
CA ALA A 162 -3.69 26.77 6.75
C ALA A 162 -4.24 25.45 6.17
N TYR A 163 -5.20 25.53 5.24
CA TYR A 163 -5.74 24.37 4.52
C TYR A 163 -4.64 23.60 3.80
N LEU A 164 -3.90 24.28 2.92
CA LEU A 164 -2.83 23.69 2.13
C LEU A 164 -1.72 23.09 3.01
N SER A 165 -1.35 23.77 4.10
CA SER A 165 -0.35 23.27 5.05
C SER A 165 -0.81 21.99 5.75
N GLY A 166 -2.08 21.94 6.16
CA GLY A 166 -2.65 20.78 6.84
C GLY A 166 -2.77 19.56 5.93
N ILE A 167 -3.24 19.75 4.70
CA ILE A 167 -3.27 18.67 3.70
C ILE A 167 -1.86 18.21 3.34
N LEU A 168 -0.90 19.14 3.17
CA LEU A 168 0.48 18.80 2.89
C LEU A 168 1.12 17.98 4.02
N TYR A 169 0.86 18.34 5.29
CA TYR A 169 1.23 17.53 6.44
C TYR A 169 0.69 16.10 6.30
N GLY A 170 -0.61 15.95 6.02
CA GLY A 170 -1.26 14.66 5.86
C GLY A 170 -0.62 13.80 4.78
N VAL A 171 -0.42 14.37 3.59
CA VAL A 171 0.22 13.68 2.45
C VAL A 171 1.64 13.24 2.78
N VAL A 172 2.48 14.13 3.31
CA VAL A 172 3.88 13.80 3.64
C VAL A 172 3.93 12.75 4.74
N ASN A 173 3.11 12.91 5.78
CA ASN A 173 2.99 11.94 6.87
C ASN A 173 2.62 10.56 6.30
N ASP A 174 1.56 10.45 5.52
CA ASP A 174 1.05 9.14 5.08
C ASP A 174 1.91 8.49 4.00
N ILE A 175 2.64 9.26 3.18
CA ILE A 175 3.71 8.73 2.32
C ILE A 175 4.78 8.02 3.17
N PHE A 176 5.23 8.61 4.28
CA PHE A 176 6.21 7.94 5.14
C PHE A 176 5.67 6.62 5.72
N ALA A 177 4.38 6.56 6.09
CA ALA A 177 3.85 5.32 6.68
C ALA A 177 3.58 4.27 5.64
N THR A 178 3.09 4.61 4.44
CA THR A 178 2.91 3.61 3.39
C THR A 178 4.26 3.06 2.94
N HIS A 179 5.31 3.88 2.96
CA HIS A 179 6.68 3.41 2.76
C HIS A 179 7.12 2.43 3.85
N ALA A 180 6.92 2.78 5.12
CA ALA A 180 7.31 1.95 6.26
C ALA A 180 6.49 0.65 6.36
N ASN A 181 5.17 0.73 6.20
CA ASN A 181 4.25 -0.39 6.27
C ASN A 181 2.95 -0.05 5.51
N LEU A 182 2.91 -0.43 4.24
CA LEU A 182 1.71 -0.34 3.39
C LEU A 182 0.51 -1.14 3.91
N PRO A 183 0.68 -2.35 4.47
CA PRO A 183 -0.42 -3.15 5.01
C PRO A 183 -1.33 -2.40 5.99
N TYR A 184 -0.78 -1.46 6.77
CA TYR A 184 -1.56 -0.57 7.63
C TYR A 184 -2.73 0.12 6.92
N PHE A 185 -2.55 0.51 5.66
CA PHE A 185 -3.55 1.23 4.87
C PHE A 185 -4.43 0.32 4.03
N LEU A 186 -3.89 -0.83 3.59
CA LEU A 186 -4.66 -1.79 2.79
C LEU A 186 -5.66 -2.58 3.64
N LEU A 187 -5.27 -2.89 4.88
CA LEU A 187 -6.11 -3.60 5.84
C LEU A 187 -7.13 -2.70 6.55
N GLY A 188 -6.97 -1.38 6.41
CA GLY A 188 -7.69 -0.39 7.19
C GLY A 188 -7.31 -0.42 8.67
N HIS A 189 -7.41 0.73 9.34
CA HIS A 189 -7.15 0.83 10.78
C HIS A 189 -8.42 0.69 11.62
N GLN A 190 -9.60 0.70 11.00
CA GLN A 190 -10.91 0.40 11.60
C GLN A 190 -11.53 -0.80 10.89
N SER A 191 -12.34 -1.57 11.61
CA SER A 191 -12.97 -2.81 11.10
C SER A 191 -13.87 -2.64 9.89
N GLN A 192 -14.19 -1.40 9.50
CA GLN A 192 -15.06 -1.05 8.38
C GLN A 192 -14.30 -0.43 7.20
N GLN A 193 -13.00 -0.17 7.35
CA GLN A 193 -12.19 0.49 6.33
C GLN A 193 -11.44 -0.56 5.52
N THR A 194 -11.59 -0.50 4.19
CA THR A 194 -10.75 -1.24 3.25
C THR A 194 -9.81 -0.28 2.53
N SER A 195 -8.94 -0.82 1.66
CA SER A 195 -8.08 -0.01 0.81
C SER A 195 -8.84 1.10 0.08
N LEU A 196 -8.39 2.35 0.25
CA LEU A 196 -9.03 3.53 -0.36
C LEU A 196 -8.96 3.54 -1.89
N LEU A 197 -7.88 2.98 -2.45
CA LEU A 197 -7.68 2.84 -3.89
C LEU A 197 -7.51 1.37 -4.30
N ARG A 198 -7.69 1.08 -5.59
CA ARG A 198 -7.49 -0.25 -6.18
C ARG A 198 -6.01 -0.50 -6.55
N THR A 199 -5.08 0.02 -5.74
CA THR A 199 -3.63 -0.02 -5.99
C THR A 199 -2.87 -0.36 -4.72
N ASN A 200 -1.75 -1.05 -4.85
CA ASN A 200 -0.78 -1.22 -3.77
C ASN A 200 0.48 -0.36 -3.98
N ASP A 201 0.37 0.65 -4.84
CA ASP A 201 1.35 1.71 -4.92
C ASP A 201 1.35 2.51 -3.61
N LYS A 202 2.47 2.42 -2.90
CA LYS A 202 2.72 3.08 -1.61
C LYS A 202 2.52 4.59 -1.70
N VAL A 203 2.97 5.22 -2.79
CA VAL A 203 2.89 6.66 -2.96
C VAL A 203 1.44 7.08 -3.24
N ALA A 204 0.76 6.37 -4.14
CA ALA A 204 -0.64 6.67 -4.45
C ALA A 204 -1.55 6.48 -3.22
N GLN A 205 -1.36 5.39 -2.48
CA GLN A 205 -2.08 5.15 -1.21
C GLN A 205 -1.75 6.23 -0.17
N GLY A 206 -0.49 6.61 -0.03
CA GLY A 206 -0.06 7.61 0.95
C GLY A 206 -0.68 8.98 0.68
N ILE A 207 -0.76 9.39 -0.60
CA ILE A 207 -1.43 10.62 -1.00
C ILE A 207 -2.93 10.54 -0.69
N ALA A 208 -3.59 9.44 -1.06
CA ALA A 208 -5.02 9.29 -0.89
C ALA A 208 -5.43 9.32 0.60
N TRP A 209 -4.75 8.53 1.43
CA TRP A 209 -4.99 8.50 2.86
C TRP A 209 -4.63 9.81 3.54
N GLY A 210 -3.50 10.41 3.18
CA GLY A 210 -3.07 11.69 3.74
C GLY A 210 -4.09 12.80 3.51
N VAL A 211 -4.71 12.86 2.33
CA VAL A 211 -5.78 13.83 2.03
C VAL A 211 -7.06 13.47 2.78
N ALA A 212 -7.51 12.22 2.71
CA ALA A 212 -8.79 11.80 3.31
C ALA A 212 -8.79 11.93 4.84
N ALA A 213 -7.71 11.52 5.51
CA ALA A 213 -7.59 11.52 6.97
C ALA A 213 -7.49 12.94 7.54
N THR A 214 -6.81 13.85 6.84
CA THR A 214 -6.61 15.23 7.34
C THR A 214 -7.72 16.19 6.96
N PHE A 215 -8.52 15.90 5.94
CA PHE A 215 -9.56 16.81 5.45
C PHE A 215 -10.46 17.38 6.57
N GLY A 216 -11.07 16.51 7.39
CA GLY A 216 -12.00 16.95 8.44
C GLY A 216 -11.38 17.94 9.44
N PRO A 217 -10.29 17.58 10.14
CA PRO A 217 -9.59 18.49 11.04
C PRO A 217 -9.08 19.77 10.36
N VAL A 218 -8.60 19.66 9.13
CA VAL A 218 -8.02 20.79 8.39
C VAL A 218 -9.11 21.79 7.96
N VAL A 219 -10.31 21.34 7.63
CA VAL A 219 -11.45 22.25 7.36
C VAL A 219 -11.78 23.07 8.61
N LEU A 220 -11.83 22.45 9.79
CA LEU A 220 -12.07 23.17 11.05
C LEU A 220 -10.97 24.20 11.33
N ALA A 221 -9.70 23.80 11.16
CA ALA A 221 -8.57 24.72 11.31
C ALA A 221 -8.68 25.88 10.30
N THR A 222 -9.02 25.60 9.05
CA THR A 222 -9.18 26.60 7.98
C THR A 222 -10.23 27.64 8.34
N LEU A 223 -11.39 27.22 8.84
CA LEU A 223 -12.44 28.13 9.29
C LEU A 223 -11.97 29.01 10.45
N LEU A 224 -11.32 28.42 11.46
CA LEU A 224 -10.78 29.15 12.60
C LEU A 224 -9.74 30.19 12.19
N PHE A 225 -8.78 29.80 11.35
CA PHE A 225 -7.75 30.70 10.81
C PHE A 225 -8.36 31.81 9.97
N THR A 226 -9.33 31.50 9.11
CA THR A 226 -10.01 32.49 8.26
C THR A 226 -10.71 33.52 9.11
N VAL A 227 -11.55 33.10 10.06
CA VAL A 227 -12.35 34.01 10.88
C VAL A 227 -11.45 34.88 11.74
N ALA A 228 -10.50 34.28 12.45
CA ALA A 228 -9.60 35.02 13.33
C ALA A 228 -8.70 36.01 12.56
N ALA A 229 -8.15 35.58 11.41
CA ALA A 229 -7.34 36.46 10.57
C ALA A 229 -8.17 37.58 9.94
N THR A 230 -9.39 37.31 9.48
CA THR A 230 -10.28 38.35 8.92
C THR A 230 -10.59 39.41 9.97
N ILE A 231 -11.03 39.00 11.17
CA ILE A 231 -11.32 39.93 12.26
C ILE A 231 -10.07 40.76 12.59
N THR A 232 -8.91 40.11 12.72
CA THR A 232 -7.66 40.81 13.05
C THR A 232 -7.24 41.79 11.94
N ALA A 233 -7.40 41.43 10.67
CA ALA A 233 -7.07 42.25 9.51
C ALA A 233 -7.88 43.55 9.41
N PHE A 234 -9.07 43.60 10.02
CA PHE A 234 -9.86 44.84 10.11
C PHE A 234 -9.27 45.87 11.07
N PHE A 235 -8.37 45.48 11.97
CA PHE A 235 -7.79 46.37 12.98
C PHE A 235 -6.30 46.60 12.78
N VAL A 236 -5.56 45.58 12.32
CA VAL A 236 -4.10 45.64 12.18
C VAL A 236 -3.64 44.89 10.92
N PRO A 237 -2.49 45.28 10.31
CA PRO A 237 -1.87 44.50 9.24
C PRO A 237 -1.54 43.08 9.72
N MET A 238 -1.91 42.08 8.92
CA MET A 238 -1.61 40.68 9.24
C MET A 238 -0.13 40.37 9.03
N ALA A 239 0.46 39.62 9.96
CA ALA A 239 1.82 39.09 9.87
C ALA A 239 1.91 37.90 8.88
N THR A 240 1.53 38.12 7.62
CA THR A 240 1.48 37.09 6.55
C THR A 240 2.85 36.45 6.27
N PHE A 241 3.95 37.13 6.60
CA PHE A 241 5.31 36.58 6.51
C PHE A 241 5.54 35.33 7.37
N LEU A 242 4.68 35.05 8.35
CA LEU A 242 4.72 33.81 9.15
C LEU A 242 4.16 32.60 8.40
N LEU A 243 3.30 32.81 7.39
CA LEU A 243 2.66 31.73 6.66
C LEU A 243 3.69 30.80 5.97
N PRO A 244 4.73 31.30 5.27
CA PRO A 244 5.82 30.46 4.78
C PRO A 244 6.47 29.59 5.87
N ALA A 245 6.73 30.15 7.05
CA ALA A 245 7.34 29.39 8.14
C ALA A 245 6.42 28.24 8.60
N MET A 246 5.12 28.49 8.69
CA MET A 246 4.12 27.46 8.99
C MET A 246 4.06 26.38 7.91
N MET A 247 4.07 26.78 6.64
CA MET A 247 4.02 25.89 5.48
C MET A 247 5.26 24.98 5.39
N ILE A 248 6.42 25.46 5.82
CA ILE A 248 7.66 24.66 5.92
C ILE A 248 7.63 23.76 7.17
N ALA A 249 7.15 24.29 8.31
CA ALA A 249 7.12 23.55 9.57
C ALA A 249 6.23 22.30 9.50
N MET A 250 5.10 22.37 8.80
CA MET A 250 4.15 21.25 8.71
C MET A 250 4.77 19.96 8.12
N PRO A 251 5.41 19.98 6.93
CA PRO A 251 6.19 18.83 6.43
C PRO A 251 7.30 18.38 7.38
N LEU A 252 7.99 19.30 8.05
CA LEU A 252 9.05 18.96 9.00
C LEU A 252 8.50 18.24 10.24
N ILE A 253 7.29 18.58 10.68
CA ILE A 253 6.59 17.87 11.76
C ILE A 253 6.26 16.43 11.32
N ALA A 254 5.86 16.22 10.06
CA ALA A 254 5.67 14.87 9.51
C ALA A 254 7.00 14.07 9.48
N VAL A 255 8.12 14.70 9.12
CA VAL A 255 9.45 14.08 9.22
C VAL A 255 9.81 13.73 10.67
N GLY A 256 9.49 14.61 11.63
CA GLY A 256 9.66 14.33 13.06
C GLY A 256 8.81 13.14 13.53
N ALA A 257 7.58 13.03 13.02
CA ALA A 257 6.69 11.91 13.30
C ALA A 257 7.24 10.58 12.75
N GLU A 258 7.94 10.59 11.62
CA GLU A 258 8.65 9.42 11.08
C GLU A 258 9.81 8.98 12.00
N PHE A 259 10.62 9.91 12.51
CA PHE A 259 11.66 9.56 13.49
C PHE A 259 11.07 8.98 14.78
N TYR A 260 9.95 9.53 15.25
CA TYR A 260 9.21 9.00 16.39
C TYR A 260 8.68 7.58 16.12
N ALA A 261 8.09 7.33 14.96
CA ALA A 261 7.59 6.02 14.57
C ALA A 261 8.73 4.97 14.51
N ARG A 262 9.87 5.31 13.92
CA ARG A 262 11.05 4.41 13.91
C ARG A 262 11.56 4.09 15.31
N LYS A 263 11.55 5.08 16.22
CA LYS A 263 11.90 4.85 17.61
C LYS A 263 10.90 3.89 18.27
N LYS A 264 9.60 4.08 18.04
CA LYS A 264 8.55 3.19 18.56
C LYS A 264 8.64 1.77 18.02
N ALA A 265 8.92 1.60 16.73
CA ALA A 265 9.14 0.28 16.15
C ALA A 265 10.29 -0.47 16.85
N ARG A 266 11.38 0.22 17.20
CA ARG A 266 12.48 -0.39 17.97
C ARG A 266 12.06 -0.75 19.39
N GLU A 267 11.37 0.15 20.08
CA GLU A 267 10.85 -0.12 21.43
C GLU A 267 9.95 -1.37 21.45
N TYR A 268 9.13 -1.56 20.41
CA TYR A 268 8.31 -2.76 20.25
C TYR A 268 9.13 -4.03 20.02
N ILE A 269 10.16 -3.97 19.17
CA ILE A 269 11.05 -5.12 18.92
C ILE A 269 11.78 -5.51 20.21
N ASP A 270 12.34 -4.53 20.92
CA ASP A 270 13.13 -4.74 22.14
C ASP A 270 12.29 -5.29 23.31
N ALA A 271 10.99 -4.99 23.33
CA ALA A 271 10.09 -5.44 24.39
C ALA A 271 9.68 -6.92 24.28
N GLU A 272 9.99 -7.60 23.16
CA GLU A 272 9.59 -8.99 22.85
C GLU A 272 8.10 -9.28 23.11
N GLU A 273 7.24 -8.26 23.11
CA GLU A 273 5.81 -8.45 23.35
C GLU A 273 5.25 -9.30 22.22
N ASN A 274 4.75 -10.51 22.54
CA ASN A 274 3.92 -11.26 21.61
C ASN A 274 2.73 -10.38 21.25
N PHE A 275 2.80 -9.74 20.08
CA PHE A 275 1.91 -8.67 19.66
C PHE A 275 0.48 -9.16 19.39
N TYR A 276 -0.23 -9.56 20.44
CA TYR A 276 -1.67 -9.78 20.46
C TYR A 276 -2.34 -8.54 21.05
N TRP A 277 -2.26 -7.41 20.33
CA TRP A 277 -2.91 -6.19 20.80
C TRP A 277 -4.43 -6.21 20.54
N ILE A 278 -5.15 -5.63 21.49
CA ILE A 278 -6.61 -5.56 21.58
C ILE A 278 -7.14 -4.60 20.50
N GLY A 279 -8.02 -5.08 19.62
CA GLY A 279 -8.74 -4.24 18.66
C GLY A 279 -8.59 -4.64 17.19
N SER A 280 -7.70 -5.57 16.85
CA SER A 280 -7.65 -6.16 15.49
C SER A 280 -8.76 -7.19 15.31
N ASN A 281 -9.58 -7.02 14.27
CA ASN A 281 -10.56 -8.03 13.87
C ASN A 281 -9.87 -9.21 13.15
N ASP A 282 -10.61 -10.30 12.90
CA ASP A 282 -10.04 -11.51 12.27
C ASP A 282 -9.48 -11.23 10.86
N TYR A 283 -10.10 -10.30 10.13
CA TYR A 283 -9.59 -9.81 8.85
C TYR A 283 -8.20 -9.18 8.97
N GLN A 284 -8.04 -8.22 9.89
CA GLN A 284 -6.77 -7.54 10.13
C GLN A 284 -5.71 -8.52 10.65
N ARG A 285 -6.07 -9.47 11.52
CA ARG A 285 -5.14 -10.50 12.00
C ARG A 285 -4.66 -11.40 10.87
N THR A 286 -5.59 -11.83 10.00
CA THR A 286 -5.26 -12.66 8.83
C THR A 286 -4.38 -11.89 7.86
N GLY A 287 -4.72 -10.63 7.58
CA GLY A 287 -3.93 -9.74 6.75
C GLY A 287 -2.53 -9.47 7.29
N LEU A 288 -2.41 -9.20 8.60
CA LEU A 288 -1.13 -9.01 9.27
C LEU A 288 -0.26 -10.27 9.22
N ASN A 289 -0.83 -11.45 9.43
CA ASN A 289 -0.07 -12.70 9.33
C ASN A 289 0.47 -12.94 7.91
N TYR A 290 -0.27 -12.51 6.88
CA TYR A 290 0.14 -12.72 5.50
C TYR A 290 1.12 -11.65 4.99
N MET A 291 0.87 -10.37 5.29
CA MET A 291 1.63 -9.23 4.77
C MET A 291 2.68 -8.65 5.72
N CYS A 292 2.58 -8.98 7.00
CA CYS A 292 3.54 -8.59 8.04
C CYS A 292 3.94 -9.83 8.87
N PRO A 293 4.49 -10.88 8.23
CA PRO A 293 4.83 -12.11 8.93
C PRO A 293 6.01 -11.95 9.91
N THR A 294 6.81 -10.90 9.78
CA THR A 294 7.95 -10.65 10.68
C THR A 294 7.59 -9.76 11.89
N ASN A 295 8.35 -9.90 12.97
CA ASN A 295 8.19 -9.03 14.16
C ASN A 295 8.48 -7.56 13.81
N GLU A 296 9.43 -7.30 12.91
CA GLU A 296 9.80 -5.95 12.48
C GLU A 296 8.67 -5.27 11.71
N GLU A 297 8.02 -5.96 10.77
CA GLU A 297 6.89 -5.42 10.03
C GLU A 297 5.68 -5.18 10.93
N ARG A 298 5.43 -6.07 11.89
CA ARG A 298 4.38 -5.87 12.90
C ARG A 298 4.68 -4.65 13.77
N ALA A 299 5.91 -4.53 14.26
CA ALA A 299 6.34 -3.37 15.03
C ALA A 299 6.18 -2.06 14.22
N ALA A 300 6.49 -2.07 12.92
CA ALA A 300 6.27 -0.93 12.04
C ALA A 300 4.77 -0.61 11.85
N TRP A 301 3.91 -1.62 11.74
CA TRP A 301 2.46 -1.45 11.69
C TRP A 301 1.94 -0.77 12.97
N TYR A 302 2.42 -1.19 14.15
CA TYR A 302 2.03 -0.57 15.43
C TYR A 302 2.60 0.84 15.59
N ALA A 303 3.85 1.06 15.20
CA ALA A 303 4.45 2.38 15.18
C ALA A 303 3.69 3.38 14.30
N ASN A 304 3.09 2.93 13.20
CA ASN A 304 2.21 3.75 12.37
C ASN A 304 0.92 4.16 13.11
N SER A 305 0.37 3.29 13.96
CA SER A 305 -0.77 3.63 14.83
C SER A 305 -0.42 4.74 15.82
N ASP A 306 0.73 4.61 16.51
CA ASP A 306 1.26 5.63 17.42
C ASP A 306 1.50 6.97 16.72
N ARG A 307 2.02 6.91 15.50
CA ARG A 307 2.24 8.08 14.66
C ARG A 307 0.94 8.77 14.29
N ASN A 308 -0.10 8.00 13.96
CA ASN A 308 -1.43 8.53 13.67
C ASN A 308 -2.02 9.22 14.91
N LEU A 309 -1.86 8.62 16.10
CA LEU A 309 -2.25 9.23 17.37
C LEU A 309 -1.52 10.56 17.64
N PHE A 310 -0.22 10.63 17.36
CA PHE A 310 0.53 11.89 17.42
C PHE A 310 -0.07 12.94 16.47
N GLY A 311 -0.39 12.55 15.23
CA GLY A 311 -1.05 13.40 14.24
C GLY A 311 -2.38 13.97 14.75
N PHE A 312 -3.24 13.14 15.34
CA PHE A 312 -4.54 13.58 15.84
C PHE A 312 -4.48 14.41 17.12
N THR A 313 -3.47 14.23 17.96
CA THR A 313 -3.44 14.87 19.30
C THR A 313 -2.49 16.05 19.39
N LYS A 314 -1.34 16.02 18.71
CA LYS A 314 -0.30 17.04 18.85
C LYS A 314 -0.34 18.09 17.76
N VAL A 315 -0.63 17.70 16.51
CA VAL A 315 -0.65 18.65 15.38
C VAL A 315 -1.74 19.71 15.53
N PRO A 316 -2.96 19.41 16.00
CA PRO A 316 -3.96 20.46 16.26
C PRO A 316 -3.50 21.49 17.31
N LEU A 317 -2.77 21.05 18.35
CA LEU A 317 -2.21 21.96 19.36
C LEU A 317 -1.12 22.86 18.78
N ILE A 318 -0.27 22.33 17.90
CA ILE A 318 0.72 23.12 17.16
C ILE A 318 0.02 24.14 16.27
N GLY A 319 -1.05 23.73 15.57
CA GLY A 319 -1.88 24.62 14.76
C GLY A 319 -2.50 25.75 15.58
N LEU A 320 -3.02 25.46 16.78
CA LEU A 320 -3.55 26.47 17.70
C LEU A 320 -2.46 27.45 18.15
N GLY A 321 -1.28 26.95 18.50
CA GLY A 321 -0.13 27.77 18.86
C GLY A 321 0.30 28.70 17.72
N ALA A 322 0.28 28.21 16.48
CA ALA A 322 0.58 29.01 15.30
C ALA A 322 -0.47 30.10 15.04
N LEU A 323 -1.76 29.80 15.27
CA LEU A 323 -2.83 30.81 15.17
C LEU A 323 -2.64 31.92 16.21
N VAL A 324 -2.38 31.56 17.46
CA VAL A 324 -2.12 32.53 18.54
C VAL A 324 -0.89 33.38 18.19
N GLY A 325 0.19 32.74 17.72
CA GLY A 325 1.39 33.44 17.26
C GLY A 325 1.10 34.44 16.14
N LEU A 326 0.32 34.05 15.15
CA LEU A 326 -0.10 34.92 14.04
C LEU A 326 -0.86 36.15 14.55
N ILE A 327 -1.83 35.96 15.44
CA ILE A 327 -2.65 37.06 15.99
C ILE A 327 -1.79 38.00 16.84
N VAL A 328 -1.00 37.46 17.76
CA VAL A 328 -0.16 38.26 18.67
C VAL A 328 0.87 39.06 17.88
N LEU A 329 1.58 38.44 16.92
CA LEU A 329 2.58 39.13 16.10
C LEU A 329 1.95 40.18 15.17
N SER A 330 0.71 39.97 14.72
CA SER A 330 -0.05 40.99 13.99
C SER A 330 -0.43 42.17 14.92
N GLY A 331 -0.83 41.89 16.16
CA GLY A 331 -1.21 42.91 17.15
C GLY A 331 -0.05 43.78 17.64
N ILE A 332 1.17 43.24 17.70
CA ILE A 332 2.39 44.00 18.07
C ILE A 332 3.18 44.50 16.85
N SER A 333 2.58 44.46 15.66
CA SER A 333 3.24 44.85 14.39
C SER A 333 3.89 46.24 14.41
N MET A 334 3.35 47.18 15.20
CA MET A 334 3.91 48.52 15.39
C MET A 334 5.33 48.52 16.01
N PHE A 335 5.73 47.45 16.70
CA PHE A 335 7.04 47.30 17.34
C PHE A 335 8.02 46.44 16.53
N LEU A 336 7.55 45.83 15.43
CA LEU A 336 8.38 44.99 14.57
C LEU A 336 9.04 45.83 13.46
N PRO A 337 10.21 45.41 12.94
CA PRO A 337 10.90 46.14 11.87
C PRO A 337 9.96 46.45 10.70
N PRO A 338 9.84 47.73 10.28
CA PRO A 338 8.93 48.12 9.20
C PRO A 338 9.13 47.32 7.90
N VAL A 339 10.36 46.87 7.63
CA VAL A 339 10.69 46.03 6.46
C VAL A 339 9.85 44.73 6.38
N LEU A 340 9.40 44.19 7.51
CA LEU A 340 8.57 42.98 7.57
C LEU A 340 7.11 43.22 7.12
N PHE A 341 6.66 44.47 7.12
CA PHE A 341 5.28 44.86 6.79
C PHE A 341 5.19 45.77 5.55
N VAL A 342 6.24 46.54 5.27
CA VAL A 342 6.26 47.57 4.22
C VAL A 342 6.85 47.05 2.91
N SER A 343 7.63 45.95 2.94
CA SER A 343 8.17 45.35 1.71
C SER A 343 7.10 44.49 1.01
N PRO A 344 6.63 44.87 -0.20
CA PRO A 344 5.64 44.07 -0.94
C PRO A 344 6.14 42.66 -1.27
N VAL A 345 7.46 42.50 -1.40
CA VAL A 345 8.11 41.20 -1.63
C VAL A 345 7.91 40.27 -0.42
N ILE A 346 8.11 40.76 0.79
CA ILE A 346 8.05 39.93 2.01
C ILE A 346 6.61 39.71 2.48
N ALA A 347 5.76 40.73 2.41
CA ALA A 347 4.40 40.68 2.94
C ALA A 347 3.40 39.96 2.00
N ILE A 348 3.66 39.96 0.68
CA ILE A 348 2.70 39.45 -0.31
C ILE A 348 3.35 38.37 -1.18
N ALA A 349 4.48 38.67 -1.84
CA ALA A 349 5.03 37.78 -2.86
C ALA A 349 5.55 36.46 -2.28
N ILE A 350 6.32 36.49 -1.18
CA ILE A 350 6.86 35.26 -0.56
C ILE A 350 5.73 34.34 -0.06
N PRO A 351 4.78 34.79 0.77
CA PRO A 351 3.65 33.95 1.20
C PRO A 351 2.86 33.36 0.03
N ALA A 352 2.53 34.18 -0.97
CA ALA A 352 1.78 33.72 -2.13
C ALA A 352 2.55 32.70 -2.97
N ALA A 353 3.87 32.87 -3.12
CA ALA A 353 4.72 31.92 -3.82
C ALA A 353 4.77 30.56 -3.11
N PHE A 354 4.99 30.53 -1.79
CA PHE A 354 4.95 29.28 -1.02
C PHE A 354 3.58 28.60 -1.10
N ALA A 355 2.49 29.35 -0.94
CA ALA A 355 1.13 28.85 -1.10
C ALA A 355 0.90 28.23 -2.50
N SER A 356 1.38 28.90 -3.54
CA SER A 356 1.27 28.42 -4.92
C SER A 356 2.09 27.13 -5.16
N VAL A 357 3.32 27.06 -4.63
CA VAL A 357 4.18 25.87 -4.73
C VAL A 357 3.52 24.68 -4.01
N THR A 358 2.99 24.87 -2.81
CA THR A 358 2.28 23.79 -2.10
C THR A 358 1.02 23.36 -2.85
N CYS A 359 0.24 24.31 -3.38
CA CYS A 359 -0.93 24.00 -4.19
C CYS A 359 -0.56 23.18 -5.44
N ALA A 360 0.51 23.56 -6.14
CA ALA A 360 1.02 22.83 -7.30
C ALA A 360 1.50 21.43 -6.93
N ALA A 361 2.23 21.28 -5.82
CA ALA A 361 2.70 19.99 -5.33
C ALA A 361 1.55 19.03 -4.99
N LEU A 362 0.52 19.52 -4.27
CA LEU A 362 -0.68 18.74 -3.96
C LEU A 362 -1.47 18.37 -5.22
N THR A 363 -1.55 19.28 -6.20
CA THR A 363 -2.21 19.01 -7.48
C THR A 363 -1.47 17.93 -8.28
N ALA A 364 -0.14 18.03 -8.38
CA ALA A 364 0.70 17.02 -9.02
C ALA A 364 0.57 15.66 -8.32
N GLY A 365 0.55 15.64 -6.98
CA GLY A 365 0.27 14.44 -6.19
C GLY A 365 -1.10 13.84 -6.50
N GLY A 366 -2.15 14.66 -6.59
CA GLY A 366 -3.49 14.22 -6.98
C GLY A 366 -3.54 13.61 -8.38
N ILE A 367 -2.82 14.19 -9.35
CA ILE A 367 -2.69 13.63 -10.70
C ILE A 367 -1.97 12.28 -10.67
N TYR A 368 -0.84 12.18 -9.97
CA TYR A 368 -0.10 10.94 -9.83
C TYR A 368 -0.96 9.83 -9.22
N MET A 369 -1.65 10.14 -8.12
CA MET A 369 -2.59 9.24 -7.47
C MET A 369 -3.70 8.79 -8.42
N HIS A 370 -4.28 9.71 -9.19
CA HIS A 370 -5.36 9.40 -10.14
C HIS A 370 -4.89 8.46 -11.26
N ILE A 371 -3.68 8.66 -11.78
CA ILE A 371 -3.09 7.82 -12.83
C ILE A 371 -2.79 6.41 -12.29
N ASN A 372 -2.28 6.30 -11.06
CA ASN A 372 -1.83 5.04 -10.47
C ASN A 372 -2.88 4.32 -9.61
N ARG A 373 -4.13 4.81 -9.57
CA ARG A 373 -5.20 4.28 -8.70
C ARG A 373 -5.59 2.81 -8.94
N ASN A 374 -5.20 2.25 -10.10
CA ASN A 374 -5.48 0.87 -10.51
C ASN A 374 -4.19 0.07 -10.79
N THR A 375 -3.01 0.59 -10.45
CA THR A 375 -1.73 -0.08 -10.69
C THR A 375 -1.45 -1.07 -9.56
N GLN A 376 -0.86 -2.23 -9.84
CA GLN A 376 -0.33 -3.11 -8.80
C GLN A 376 1.18 -3.32 -9.02
N LEU A 377 1.98 -2.99 -8.01
CA LEU A 377 3.44 -2.97 -8.06
C LEU A 377 4.10 -4.09 -7.23
N ASP A 378 3.53 -4.50 -6.09
CA ASP A 378 4.09 -5.57 -5.24
C ASP A 378 3.06 -6.65 -4.92
N ASP A 379 3.35 -7.87 -5.33
CA ASP A 379 2.39 -8.97 -5.33
C ASP A 379 2.21 -9.63 -3.95
N ARG A 380 3.09 -9.29 -2.99
CA ARG A 380 2.96 -9.69 -1.59
C ARG A 380 1.82 -8.95 -0.90
N TYR A 381 1.57 -7.70 -1.30
CA TYR A 381 0.55 -6.85 -0.70
C TYR A 381 -0.78 -6.98 -1.46
N ARG A 382 -1.65 -7.87 -0.96
CA ARG A 382 -3.03 -8.04 -1.43
C ARG A 382 -3.89 -6.81 -1.11
N LEU A 383 -4.98 -6.59 -1.84
CA LEU A 383 -5.89 -5.47 -1.54
C LEU A 383 -7.03 -5.88 -0.61
N GLU A 384 -7.38 -7.17 -0.56
CA GLU A 384 -8.52 -7.70 0.18
C GLU A 384 -8.23 -9.08 0.78
N PHE A 385 -8.88 -9.38 1.91
CA PHE A 385 -8.86 -10.67 2.61
C PHE A 385 -10.26 -11.20 3.02
N GLU A 386 -11.37 -10.51 2.72
CA GLU A 386 -12.72 -10.86 3.23
C GLU A 386 -13.47 -11.92 2.41
N ARG A 387 -12.83 -12.54 1.40
CA ARG A 387 -13.51 -13.53 0.54
C ARG A 387 -12.55 -14.67 0.23
N ASP A 388 -13.08 -15.74 -0.37
CA ASP A 388 -12.40 -16.98 -0.82
C ASP A 388 -11.20 -16.77 -1.80
N GLU A 389 -10.54 -15.61 -1.76
CA GLU A 389 -9.38 -15.16 -2.53
C GLU A 389 -8.04 -15.57 -1.89
N ILE A 390 -8.02 -15.93 -0.60
CA ILE A 390 -6.84 -16.58 0.00
C ILE A 390 -6.83 -18.05 -0.41
N GLU A 391 -6.63 -18.31 -1.70
CA GLU A 391 -6.25 -19.64 -2.12
C GLU A 391 -4.76 -19.82 -1.88
N SER A 392 -4.43 -20.79 -1.04
CA SER A 392 -3.08 -21.18 -0.67
C SER A 392 -2.35 -21.94 -1.79
N GLY A 393 -2.96 -22.15 -2.96
CA GLY A 393 -2.34 -22.90 -4.06
C GLY A 393 -1.17 -22.15 -4.74
N LEU A 394 -0.11 -22.89 -5.09
CA LEU A 394 1.04 -22.42 -5.86
C LEU A 394 0.70 -22.29 -7.36
N TYR A 395 1.29 -21.31 -8.02
CA TYR A 395 1.20 -21.10 -9.47
C TYR A 395 2.38 -21.77 -10.15
N LEU A 396 2.12 -22.73 -11.01
CA LEU A 396 3.19 -23.59 -11.52
C LEU A 396 3.23 -23.64 -13.05
N ASP A 397 2.21 -23.11 -13.73
CA ASP A 397 2.07 -23.14 -15.18
C ASP A 397 3.32 -22.75 -15.98
N GLU A 398 4.04 -21.71 -15.55
CA GLU A 398 5.26 -21.26 -16.23
C GLU A 398 6.57 -21.81 -15.66
N ASP A 399 6.54 -22.38 -14.45
CA ASP A 399 7.74 -22.79 -13.72
C ASP A 399 7.87 -24.33 -13.61
N MET A 400 6.91 -25.08 -14.15
CA MET A 400 6.87 -26.55 -14.10
C MET A 400 8.14 -27.23 -14.61
N GLU A 401 8.74 -26.76 -15.71
CA GLU A 401 9.97 -27.36 -16.25
C GLU A 401 11.13 -27.30 -15.26
N TYR A 402 11.24 -26.18 -14.55
CA TYR A 402 12.24 -25.99 -13.51
C TYR A 402 11.93 -26.84 -12.28
N ILE A 403 10.68 -26.91 -11.83
CA ILE A 403 10.26 -27.80 -10.73
C ILE A 403 10.59 -29.27 -11.04
N ILE A 404 10.36 -29.72 -12.27
CA ILE A 404 10.71 -31.08 -12.70
C ILE A 404 12.23 -31.30 -12.64
N LYS A 405 13.03 -30.32 -13.06
CA LYS A 405 14.48 -30.39 -13.03
C LYS A 405 14.99 -30.56 -11.59
N ILE A 406 14.58 -29.68 -10.67
CA ILE A 406 15.04 -29.74 -9.27
C ILE A 406 14.55 -31.00 -8.56
N ALA A 407 13.31 -31.44 -8.83
CA ALA A 407 12.79 -32.68 -8.27
C ALA A 407 13.65 -33.88 -8.68
N LYS A 408 14.08 -33.97 -9.95
CA LYS A 408 14.99 -35.02 -10.42
C LYS A 408 16.38 -34.93 -9.79
N THR A 409 16.90 -33.72 -9.63
CA THR A 409 18.23 -33.49 -9.05
C THR A 409 18.30 -33.87 -7.57
N TYR A 410 17.27 -33.57 -6.80
CA TYR A 410 17.29 -33.72 -5.33
C TYR A 410 16.53 -34.95 -4.82
N SER A 411 15.68 -35.61 -5.60
CA SER A 411 15.02 -36.87 -5.19
C SER A 411 15.97 -38.07 -5.08
N GLN A 412 17.26 -37.93 -5.42
CA GLN A 412 18.21 -39.05 -5.46
C GLN A 412 19.21 -39.12 -4.29
N LYS A 413 19.11 -38.28 -3.25
CA LYS A 413 20.25 -38.07 -2.33
C LYS A 413 20.06 -38.13 -0.81
N ASP A 414 18.97 -38.70 -0.29
CA ASP A 414 18.84 -38.97 1.16
C ASP A 414 18.59 -40.45 1.46
N LEU A 415 19.65 -41.19 1.82
CA LEU A 415 19.57 -42.51 2.48
C LEU A 415 20.90 -42.80 3.21
N THR A 416 21.21 -42.03 4.26
CA THR A 416 22.18 -42.46 5.30
C THR A 416 21.74 -42.10 6.73
N VAL A 417 20.44 -42.12 7.01
CA VAL A 417 19.92 -42.21 8.38
C VAL A 417 18.83 -43.29 8.38
N GLU A 418 18.92 -44.23 9.32
CA GLU A 418 18.00 -45.37 9.42
C GLU A 418 16.52 -44.91 9.52
N PRO A 419 15.58 -45.64 8.88
CA PRO A 419 14.28 -45.08 8.50
C PRO A 419 13.17 -45.43 9.50
N GLN A 420 12.40 -44.43 9.90
CA GLN A 420 10.93 -44.55 9.98
C GLN A 420 10.23 -43.52 9.07
N GLN A 421 10.91 -43.06 8.02
CA GLN A 421 10.32 -42.23 6.98
C GLN A 421 10.01 -43.10 5.76
N GLU A 422 8.75 -43.02 5.30
CA GLU A 422 8.34 -43.57 4.02
C GLU A 422 9.24 -43.01 2.92
N VAL A 423 10.01 -43.92 2.32
CA VAL A 423 10.87 -43.66 1.18
C VAL A 423 10.02 -43.02 0.09
N ILE A 424 10.32 -41.76 -0.20
CA ILE A 424 9.70 -41.05 -1.32
C ILE A 424 10.21 -41.69 -2.60
N ASN A 425 9.46 -42.67 -3.12
CA ASN A 425 9.78 -43.31 -4.39
C ASN A 425 9.54 -42.31 -5.53
N ALA A 426 10.59 -41.91 -6.24
CA ALA A 426 10.48 -41.00 -7.38
C ALA A 426 9.54 -41.53 -8.48
N GLU A 427 9.31 -42.85 -8.55
CA GLU A 427 8.34 -43.48 -9.45
C GLU A 427 6.88 -43.20 -9.05
N ASN A 428 6.60 -42.90 -7.78
CA ASN A 428 5.28 -42.46 -7.32
C ASN A 428 4.93 -41.04 -7.81
N TYR A 429 5.80 -40.34 -8.56
CA TYR A 429 5.43 -39.07 -9.20
C TYR A 429 5.25 -39.21 -10.71
N SER A 430 5.39 -40.42 -11.28
CA SER A 430 5.07 -40.69 -12.68
C SER A 430 3.60 -40.38 -13.02
N PHE A 431 2.69 -40.55 -12.05
CA PHE A 431 1.26 -40.20 -12.23
C PHE A 431 1.00 -38.70 -12.38
N LEU A 432 1.96 -37.82 -12.03
CA LEU A 432 1.87 -36.39 -12.30
C LEU A 432 1.95 -36.05 -13.79
N PHE A 433 2.34 -37.02 -14.64
CA PHE A 433 2.72 -36.77 -16.02
C PHE A 433 1.95 -37.59 -17.07
N ASP A 434 1.17 -38.60 -16.66
CA ASP A 434 0.35 -39.40 -17.58
C ASP A 434 -1.10 -38.87 -17.69
N LYS A 435 -1.28 -37.68 -18.29
CA LYS A 435 -2.53 -37.43 -19.03
C LYS A 435 -2.43 -38.16 -20.37
N LYS A 436 -2.77 -39.45 -20.42
CA LYS A 436 -3.24 -40.01 -21.69
C LYS A 436 -4.44 -39.17 -22.14
N PRO A 437 -4.49 -38.66 -23.38
CA PRO A 437 -5.71 -38.07 -23.90
C PRO A 437 -6.82 -39.13 -23.75
N LYS A 438 -8.01 -38.73 -23.29
CA LYS A 438 -9.21 -39.57 -23.39
C LYS A 438 -9.29 -40.05 -24.85
N GLN A 439 -8.94 -41.31 -25.09
CA GLN A 439 -9.31 -41.98 -26.32
C GLN A 439 -10.84 -41.98 -26.34
N THR A 440 -11.42 -41.15 -27.21
CA THR A 440 -12.76 -41.36 -27.72
C THR A 440 -12.84 -42.81 -28.18
N THR A 441 -13.60 -43.62 -27.45
CA THR A 441 -13.97 -44.96 -27.86
C THR A 441 -14.86 -44.82 -29.10
N PRO A 442 -14.50 -45.41 -30.26
CA PRO A 442 -15.40 -45.47 -31.39
C PRO A 442 -16.44 -46.54 -31.08
N ASN A 443 -17.68 -46.13 -30.79
CA ASN A 443 -18.78 -47.09 -30.69
C ASN A 443 -19.40 -47.27 -32.07
N THR A 444 -18.77 -48.14 -32.85
CA THR A 444 -19.30 -48.69 -34.09
C THR A 444 -20.39 -49.70 -33.74
N LYS A 445 -21.65 -49.31 -33.92
CA LYS A 445 -22.71 -50.22 -34.39
C LYS A 445 -23.03 -49.72 -35.80
N GLN A 446 -22.46 -50.31 -36.86
CA GLN A 446 -23.13 -51.33 -37.69
C GLN A 446 -24.64 -51.12 -37.72
N GLU A 447 -25.12 -50.44 -38.77
CA GLU A 447 -25.63 -51.05 -40.02
C GLU A 447 -27.15 -51.05 -39.97
N GLU A 448 -27.78 -50.09 -40.66
CA GLU A 448 -28.90 -50.33 -41.58
C GLU A 448 -29.31 -49.00 -42.24
N PHE A 449 -29.71 -49.08 -43.51
CA PHE A 449 -30.07 -48.00 -44.46
C PHE A 449 -28.94 -47.39 -45.31
N GLN A 450 -28.44 -48.21 -46.24
CA GLN A 450 -28.22 -47.73 -47.60
C GLN A 450 -29.54 -47.64 -48.38
N ALA A 451 -29.50 -46.78 -49.40
CA ALA A 451 -30.37 -46.69 -50.57
C ALA A 451 -31.66 -45.85 -50.42
N ALA A 452 -31.58 -44.58 -50.83
CA ALA A 452 -32.30 -44.15 -52.03
C ALA A 452 -31.88 -42.74 -52.49
N ARG A 453 -31.42 -42.69 -53.75
CA ARG A 453 -31.68 -41.63 -54.75
C ARG A 453 -30.89 -40.32 -54.66
N LEU A 454 -29.83 -40.32 -55.47
CA LEU A 454 -29.61 -39.34 -56.55
C LEU A 454 -30.89 -38.66 -57.08
N LEU A 455 -30.69 -37.38 -57.43
CA LEU A 455 -31.35 -36.56 -58.45
C LEU A 455 -32.39 -35.51 -58.01
N ASN A 456 -32.06 -34.28 -58.43
CA ASN A 456 -32.94 -33.16 -58.82
C ASN A 456 -33.57 -32.36 -57.66
N HIS A 457 -33.68 -31.02 -57.66
CA HIS A 457 -33.63 -30.01 -58.73
C HIS A 457 -33.40 -28.62 -58.09
N THR A 458 -32.59 -27.79 -58.76
CA THR A 458 -32.69 -26.32 -59.00
C THR A 458 -33.65 -25.40 -58.23
N GLY A 459 -33.16 -24.17 -57.97
CA GLY A 459 -33.93 -22.91 -57.86
C GLY A 459 -34.33 -22.58 -56.43
N THR A 460 -34.07 -21.41 -55.84
CA THR A 460 -33.77 -20.04 -56.30
C THR A 460 -33.06 -19.30 -55.18
#